data_AF-A0A1Y2CC17-F1
#
_entry.id   AF-A0A1Y2CC17-F1
#
_cell.length_a   1.000
_cell.length_b   1.000
_cell.length_c   1.000
_cell.angle_alpha   90.00
_cell.angle_beta   90.00
_cell.angle_gamma   90.00
#
_symmetry.space_group_name_H-M   'P 1'
#
loop_
_entity.id
_entity.type
_entity.pdbx_description
1 polymer ?
#
loop_
_entity_poly.entity_id
_entity_poly.type
_entity_poly.pdbx_seq_one_letter_code
_entity_poly.pdbx_strand_id
1 'polypeptide(L)'
;MKTVTLAIRLLSYNLILKDMRNYPKNLGTIKGTLNYLDIVNLPSVNEYMDIENEYQLAVPVGEYAYDSYEAKTIADSYKKFLSNIKYCTNRVNSKSNFDNVFNQCKEILKHFEIVIRDYEEKIETLCENFDLDKETTENHSKAAKIRSYTNVKLIISFIIILVYVSLSNIPILVDRLTLLKSIQLYTYEVINQDRSIFLENEPERVLDENILKLKTIQEELRSGSYGGPTFDSYPIFDEVLKENGCFRFAQNTGAPSCESLEYDSSYDFTEEIATLPLNELIIEYLYRVENFKNNVEQGKYIRLPFTNKENIGIIYNQICNDKFFKLQDKLMDNIFGDIQYIDSKLTDYSVSYIEEQSKNEIIIITIGILIVLFFTFLVFNKLFKDKIKEMDTLVSFLFLVPSDIVNKNEKYKRFLETTQLED
;
A
#
# COMPACT_ATOMS: atom_id res chain seq x y z
N MET A 1 -11.56 3.01 -4.15
CA MET A 1 -12.77 2.37 -4.70
C MET A 1 -13.98 3.31 -4.67
N LYS A 2 -14.44 3.77 -3.50
CA LYS A 2 -15.62 4.67 -3.35
C LYS A 2 -15.63 5.90 -4.29
N THR A 3 -14.52 6.63 -4.37
CA THR A 3 -14.39 7.79 -5.28
C THR A 3 -14.56 7.41 -6.75
N VAL A 4 -14.04 6.25 -7.17
CA VAL A 4 -14.18 5.76 -8.55
C VAL A 4 -15.62 5.39 -8.83
N THR A 5 -16.30 4.73 -7.88
CA THR A 5 -17.71 4.37 -8.02
C THR A 5 -18.59 5.61 -8.20
N LEU A 6 -18.39 6.64 -7.37
CA LEU A 6 -19.09 7.92 -7.50
C LEU A 6 -18.79 8.58 -8.86
N ALA A 7 -17.52 8.65 -9.26
CA ALA A 7 -17.12 9.25 -10.52
C ALA A 7 -17.73 8.50 -11.73
N ILE A 8 -17.77 7.17 -11.71
CA ILE A 8 -18.42 6.34 -12.74
C ILE A 8 -19.91 6.67 -12.80
N ARG A 9 -20.58 6.76 -11.65
CA ARG A 9 -22.01 7.09 -11.58
C ARG A 9 -22.30 8.48 -12.16
N LEU A 10 -21.54 9.49 -11.74
CA LEU A 10 -21.67 10.86 -12.29
C LEU A 10 -21.32 10.92 -13.79
N LEU A 11 -20.37 10.10 -14.26
CA LEU A 11 -20.07 9.96 -15.70
C LEU A 11 -21.26 9.36 -16.45
N SER A 12 -21.90 8.31 -15.92
CA SER A 12 -23.11 7.74 -16.49
C SER A 12 -24.25 8.76 -16.57
N TYR A 13 -24.40 9.62 -15.56
CA TYR A 13 -25.41 10.70 -15.57
C TYR A 13 -25.14 11.70 -16.69
N ASN A 14 -23.89 12.15 -16.84
CA ASN A 14 -23.48 13.03 -17.95
C ASN A 14 -23.89 12.44 -19.31
N LEU A 15 -23.68 11.13 -19.52
CA LEU A 15 -24.00 10.45 -20.78
C LEU A 15 -25.50 10.26 -20.99
N ILE A 16 -26.23 9.82 -19.97
CA ILE A 16 -27.68 9.64 -20.03
C ILE A 16 -28.36 10.97 -20.36
N LEU A 17 -27.90 12.06 -19.73
CA LEU A 17 -28.47 13.40 -19.86
C LEU A 17 -27.93 14.19 -21.04
N LYS A 18 -26.83 13.73 -21.68
CA LYS A 18 -26.06 14.48 -22.69
C LYS A 18 -25.51 15.82 -22.15
N ASP A 19 -25.20 15.87 -20.86
CA ASP A 19 -24.55 17.04 -20.23
C ASP A 19 -23.04 16.83 -20.17
N MET A 20 -22.30 17.60 -20.98
CA MET A 20 -20.86 17.45 -21.11
C MET A 20 -20.06 18.41 -20.21
N ARG A 21 -20.71 19.25 -19.39
CA ARG A 21 -20.02 20.26 -18.57
C ARG A 21 -19.06 19.63 -17.55
N ASN A 22 -19.54 18.61 -16.83
CA ASN A 22 -18.75 17.88 -15.83
C ASN A 22 -18.12 16.59 -16.38
N TYR A 23 -18.28 16.32 -17.67
CA TYR A 23 -17.82 15.08 -18.29
C TYR A 23 -16.29 14.92 -18.24
N PRO A 24 -15.47 15.92 -18.64
CA PRO A 24 -14.01 15.79 -18.58
C PRO A 24 -13.50 15.59 -17.14
N LYS A 25 -14.12 16.26 -16.15
CA LYS A 25 -13.76 16.13 -14.73
C LYS A 25 -13.96 14.68 -14.26
N ASN A 26 -15.16 14.12 -14.44
CA ASN A 26 -15.47 12.77 -13.99
C ASN A 26 -14.63 11.71 -14.73
N LEU A 27 -14.42 11.89 -16.04
CA LEU A 27 -13.57 11.02 -16.83
C LEU A 27 -12.10 11.10 -16.39
N GLY A 28 -11.61 12.30 -16.09
CA GLY A 28 -10.25 12.54 -15.59
C GLY A 28 -10.00 11.82 -14.27
N THR A 29 -10.93 11.93 -13.31
CA THR A 29 -10.86 11.23 -12.02
C THR A 29 -10.78 9.71 -12.20
N ILE A 30 -11.59 9.14 -13.10
CA ILE A 30 -11.59 7.70 -13.38
C ILE A 30 -10.28 7.29 -14.06
N LYS A 31 -9.82 8.03 -15.08
CA LYS A 31 -8.57 7.75 -15.78
C LYS A 31 -7.35 7.84 -14.86
N GLY A 32 -7.27 8.88 -14.04
CA GLY A 32 -6.19 9.06 -13.07
C GLY A 32 -6.14 7.90 -12.07
N THR A 33 -7.30 7.51 -11.54
CA THR A 33 -7.36 6.36 -10.62
C THR A 33 -7.05 5.05 -11.32
N LEU A 34 -7.57 4.84 -12.54
CA LEU A 34 -7.29 3.65 -13.33
C LEU A 34 -5.79 3.53 -13.63
N ASN A 35 -5.14 4.63 -14.00
CA ASN A 35 -3.71 4.67 -14.28
C ASN A 35 -2.88 4.25 -13.06
N TYR A 36 -3.22 4.79 -11.89
CA TYR A 36 -2.58 4.39 -10.63
C TYR A 36 -2.78 2.90 -10.34
N LEU A 37 -4.03 2.43 -10.40
CA LEU A 37 -4.35 1.04 -10.06
C LEU A 37 -3.73 0.04 -11.05
N ASP A 38 -3.66 0.37 -12.34
CA ASP A 38 -3.17 -0.50 -13.41
C ASP A 38 -1.64 -0.50 -13.51
N ILE A 39 -0.99 0.67 -13.42
CA ILE A 39 0.46 0.78 -13.59
C ILE A 39 1.21 0.56 -12.28
N VAL A 40 0.73 1.17 -11.18
CA VAL A 40 1.46 1.19 -9.92
C VAL A 40 1.11 -0.03 -9.05
N ASN A 41 -0.20 -0.31 -8.89
CA ASN A 41 -0.63 -1.34 -7.94
C ASN A 41 -0.72 -2.76 -8.53
N LEU A 42 -1.16 -2.91 -9.79
CA LEU A 42 -1.40 -4.24 -10.37
C LEU A 42 -0.16 -5.16 -10.35
N PRO A 43 1.08 -4.70 -10.60
CA PRO A 43 2.26 -5.55 -10.48
C PRO A 43 2.40 -6.16 -9.08
N SER A 44 2.33 -5.33 -8.03
CA SER A 44 2.42 -5.77 -6.63
C SER A 44 1.25 -6.69 -6.24
N VAL A 45 0.04 -6.41 -6.71
CA VAL A 45 -1.13 -7.27 -6.45
C VAL A 45 -0.95 -8.64 -7.10
N ASN A 46 -0.46 -8.71 -8.34
CA ASN A 46 -0.21 -9.98 -9.02
C ASN A 46 0.93 -10.77 -8.35
N GLU A 47 1.97 -10.10 -7.86
CA GLU A 47 3.11 -10.76 -7.23
C GLU A 47 2.77 -11.30 -5.84
N TYR A 48 2.03 -10.55 -5.03
CA TYR A 48 1.85 -10.85 -3.60
C TYR A 48 0.44 -11.29 -3.20
N MET A 49 -0.58 -11.13 -4.05
CA MET A 49 -1.98 -11.40 -3.71
C MET A 49 -2.64 -12.47 -4.59
N ASP A 50 -1.85 -13.27 -5.30
CA ASP A 50 -2.33 -14.47 -6.01
C ASP A 50 -2.46 -15.66 -5.05
N ILE A 51 -3.24 -15.44 -4.00
CA ILE A 51 -3.52 -16.41 -2.94
C ILE A 51 -4.97 -16.84 -3.08
N GLU A 52 -5.22 -18.15 -3.08
CA GLU A 52 -6.57 -18.69 -3.03
C GLU A 52 -7.27 -18.18 -1.77
N ASN A 53 -8.43 -17.57 -1.94
CA ASN A 53 -9.20 -17.09 -0.82
C ASN A 53 -10.10 -18.21 -0.30
N GLU A 54 -10.04 -18.49 1.00
CA GLU A 54 -10.93 -19.46 1.65
C GLU A 54 -12.40 -19.02 1.58
N TYR A 55 -12.64 -17.72 1.41
CA TYR A 55 -13.97 -17.13 1.31
C TYR A 55 -14.29 -16.74 -0.13
N GLN A 56 -15.52 -17.00 -0.55
CA GLN A 56 -16.01 -16.48 -1.82
C GLN A 56 -16.01 -14.95 -1.77
N LEU A 57 -15.34 -14.32 -2.73
CA LEU A 57 -15.30 -12.87 -2.82
C LEU A 57 -16.56 -12.38 -3.51
N ALA A 58 -17.12 -11.27 -3.01
CA ALA A 58 -18.15 -10.55 -3.74
C ALA A 58 -17.53 -9.95 -5.01
N VAL A 59 -17.86 -10.54 -6.15
CA VAL A 59 -17.31 -10.14 -7.44
C VAL A 59 -18.38 -9.37 -8.21
N PRO A 60 -18.05 -8.22 -8.81
CA PRO A 60 -19.00 -7.47 -9.61
C PRO A 60 -19.45 -8.29 -10.82
N VAL A 61 -20.76 -8.45 -10.99
CA VAL A 61 -21.39 -9.21 -12.09
C VAL A 61 -22.29 -8.25 -12.83
N GLY A 62 -21.79 -7.73 -13.94
CA GLY A 62 -22.51 -6.74 -14.74
C GLY A 62 -22.09 -5.30 -14.47
N GLU A 63 -22.78 -4.39 -15.15
CA GLU A 63 -22.37 -2.99 -15.26
C GLU A 63 -22.55 -2.17 -13.97
N TYR A 64 -23.34 -2.66 -13.00
CA TYR A 64 -23.72 -1.87 -11.81
C TYR A 64 -23.91 -2.64 -10.48
N ALA A 65 -23.65 -3.95 -10.40
CA ALA A 65 -24.02 -4.74 -9.20
C ALA A 65 -22.98 -5.82 -8.80
N TYR A 66 -22.94 -6.14 -7.50
CA TYR A 66 -22.07 -7.16 -6.88
C TYR A 66 -22.91 -8.38 -6.52
N ASP A 67 -23.35 -9.14 -7.53
CA ASP A 67 -24.40 -10.15 -7.36
C ASP A 67 -23.89 -11.60 -7.33
N SER A 68 -22.58 -11.84 -7.47
CA SER A 68 -22.02 -13.19 -7.40
C SER A 68 -20.88 -13.26 -6.43
N TYR A 69 -20.93 -14.30 -5.61
CA TYR A 69 -19.81 -14.76 -4.82
C TYR A 69 -19.04 -15.77 -5.67
N GLU A 70 -17.85 -15.38 -6.15
CA GLU A 70 -16.98 -16.27 -6.92
C GLU A 70 -15.78 -16.66 -6.04
N ALA A 71 -15.41 -17.94 -6.05
CA ALA A 71 -14.15 -18.38 -5.47
C ALA A 71 -13.02 -17.98 -6.42
N LYS A 72 -12.38 -16.84 -6.14
CA LYS A 72 -11.28 -16.28 -6.93
C LYS A 72 -10.17 -15.81 -6.00
N THR A 73 -8.95 -15.76 -6.52
CA THR A 73 -7.86 -15.08 -5.81
C THR A 73 -8.17 -13.59 -5.69
N ILE A 74 -7.53 -12.92 -4.73
CA ILE A 74 -7.65 -11.47 -4.56
C ILE A 74 -7.16 -10.77 -5.84
N ALA A 75 -6.06 -11.26 -6.43
CA ALA A 75 -5.53 -10.77 -7.70
C ALA A 75 -6.56 -10.83 -8.84
N ASP A 76 -7.29 -11.93 -8.99
CA ASP A 76 -8.30 -12.07 -10.04
C ASP A 76 -9.53 -11.18 -9.82
N SER A 77 -9.96 -11.01 -8.56
CA SER A 77 -11.02 -10.07 -8.22
C SER A 77 -10.60 -8.63 -8.51
N TYR A 78 -9.35 -8.29 -8.23
CA TYR A 78 -8.76 -6.99 -8.55
C TYR A 78 -8.67 -6.75 -10.06
N LYS A 79 -8.20 -7.73 -10.85
CA LYS A 79 -8.19 -7.68 -12.32
C LYS A 79 -9.60 -7.48 -12.89
N LYS A 80 -10.60 -8.20 -12.37
CA LYS A 80 -12.01 -8.05 -12.81
C LYS A 80 -12.57 -6.67 -12.47
N PHE A 81 -12.24 -6.13 -11.30
CA PHE A 81 -12.56 -4.74 -10.94
C PHE A 81 -11.91 -3.73 -11.90
N LEU A 82 -10.61 -3.88 -12.22
CA LEU A 82 -9.93 -3.04 -13.20
C LEU A 82 -10.54 -3.16 -14.60
N SER A 83 -10.87 -4.37 -15.03
CA SER A 83 -11.54 -4.62 -16.30
C SER A 83 -12.88 -3.88 -16.36
N ASN A 84 -13.65 -3.86 -15.28
CA ASN A 84 -14.92 -3.12 -15.22
C ASN A 84 -14.69 -1.61 -15.27
N ILE A 85 -13.68 -1.06 -14.59
CA ILE A 85 -13.33 0.37 -14.70
C ILE A 85 -12.90 0.70 -16.14
N LYS A 86 -12.02 -0.12 -16.74
CA LYS A 86 -11.58 0.02 -18.13
C LYS A 86 -12.78 -0.01 -19.07
N TYR A 87 -13.70 -0.95 -18.88
CA TYR A 87 -14.93 -1.04 -19.63
C TYR A 87 -15.79 0.22 -19.48
N CYS A 88 -16.05 0.70 -18.25
CA CYS A 88 -16.79 1.94 -18.02
C CYS A 88 -16.13 3.15 -18.69
N THR A 89 -14.80 3.21 -18.70
CA THR A 89 -14.03 4.29 -19.36
C THR A 89 -14.10 4.18 -20.88
N ASN A 90 -14.04 2.96 -21.42
CA ASN A 90 -13.98 2.68 -22.86
C ASN A 90 -15.36 2.63 -23.54
N ARG A 91 -16.42 2.27 -22.80
CA ARG A 91 -17.82 2.29 -23.26
C ARG A 91 -18.23 3.67 -23.76
N VAL A 92 -17.60 4.71 -23.22
CA VAL A 92 -17.89 6.09 -23.60
C VAL A 92 -17.26 6.50 -24.94
N ASN A 93 -16.23 5.78 -25.38
CA ASN A 93 -15.60 5.94 -26.70
C ASN A 93 -16.09 4.91 -27.73
N SER A 94 -17.19 4.19 -27.44
CA SER A 94 -17.49 2.87 -28.02
C SER A 94 -17.80 2.81 -29.51
N LYS A 95 -17.95 3.91 -30.26
CA LYS A 95 -18.03 3.79 -31.73
C LYS A 95 -16.63 3.74 -32.37
N SER A 96 -15.78 4.72 -32.10
CA SER A 96 -14.41 4.74 -32.67
C SER A 96 -13.49 3.70 -32.04
N ASN A 97 -13.67 3.39 -30.76
CA ASN A 97 -12.84 2.40 -30.09
C ASN A 97 -13.22 0.96 -30.44
N PHE A 98 -14.49 0.67 -30.72
CA PHE A 98 -14.88 -0.66 -31.19
C PHE A 98 -14.27 -0.95 -32.55
N ASP A 99 -14.34 -0.01 -33.50
CA ASP A 99 -13.75 -0.19 -34.83
C ASP A 99 -12.23 -0.34 -34.77
N ASN A 100 -11.54 0.44 -33.93
CA ASN A 100 -10.09 0.31 -33.75
C ASN A 100 -9.67 -1.01 -33.07
N VAL A 101 -10.37 -1.42 -32.01
CA VAL A 101 -10.09 -2.69 -31.32
C VAL A 101 -10.44 -3.88 -32.21
N PHE A 102 -11.56 -3.82 -32.94
CA PHE A 102 -11.94 -4.84 -33.90
C PHE A 102 -10.91 -4.98 -35.03
N ASN A 103 -10.39 -3.86 -35.55
CA ASN A 103 -9.32 -3.87 -36.55
C ASN A 103 -8.00 -4.40 -35.99
N GLN A 104 -7.62 -4.05 -34.75
CA GLN A 104 -6.42 -4.59 -34.09
C GLN A 104 -6.55 -6.09 -33.80
N CYS A 105 -7.71 -6.55 -33.30
CA CYS A 105 -7.98 -7.97 -33.10
C CYS A 105 -7.95 -8.75 -34.43
N LYS A 106 -8.44 -8.16 -35.52
CA LYS A 106 -8.36 -8.75 -36.86
C LYS A 106 -6.92 -8.91 -37.36
N GLU A 107 -6.04 -7.96 -37.07
CA GLU A 107 -4.61 -8.07 -37.39
C GLU A 107 -3.88 -9.06 -36.47
N ILE A 108 -4.20 -9.09 -35.17
CA ILE A 108 -3.64 -10.06 -34.22
C ILE A 108 -4.05 -11.49 -34.58
N LEU A 109 -5.30 -11.72 -34.98
CA LEU A 109 -5.78 -13.05 -35.40
C LEU A 109 -5.04 -13.57 -36.64
N LYS A 110 -4.67 -12.70 -37.59
CA LYS A 110 -3.81 -13.08 -38.73
C LYS A 110 -2.41 -13.49 -38.30
N HIS A 111 -1.86 -12.86 -37.25
CA HIS A 111 -0.58 -13.25 -36.69
C HIS A 111 -0.66 -14.55 -35.88
N PHE A 112 -1.78 -14.84 -35.22
CA PHE A 112 -1.99 -16.11 -34.52
C PHE A 112 -1.99 -17.31 -35.45
N GLU A 113 -2.53 -17.21 -36.68
CA GLU A 113 -2.42 -18.29 -37.68
C GLU A 113 -0.95 -18.58 -38.03
N ILE A 114 -0.11 -17.55 -38.12
CA ILE A 114 1.32 -17.70 -38.39
C ILE A 114 2.04 -18.35 -37.21
N VAL A 115 1.70 -17.94 -35.98
CA VAL A 115 2.27 -18.49 -34.74
C VAL A 115 1.84 -19.94 -34.52
N ILE A 116 0.57 -20.27 -34.74
CA ILE A 116 0.07 -21.65 -34.66
C ILE A 116 0.82 -22.53 -35.64
N ARG A 117 1.01 -22.08 -36.89
CA ARG A 117 1.78 -22.81 -37.89
C ARG A 117 3.25 -23.00 -37.49
N ASP A 118 3.88 -21.97 -36.92
CA ASP A 118 5.28 -22.05 -36.43
C ASP A 118 5.41 -22.98 -35.22
N TYR A 119 4.38 -23.04 -34.35
CA TYR A 119 4.34 -24.01 -33.26
C TYR A 119 4.04 -25.43 -33.73
N GLU A 120 3.17 -25.61 -34.73
CA GLU A 120 2.92 -26.93 -35.34
C GLU A 120 4.19 -27.47 -36.00
N GLU A 121 4.93 -26.64 -36.76
CA GLU A 121 6.22 -27.00 -37.37
C GLU A 121 7.30 -27.31 -36.31
N LYS A 122 7.32 -26.56 -35.19
CA LYS A 122 8.21 -26.83 -34.04
C LYS A 122 7.83 -28.09 -33.28
N ILE A 123 6.55 -28.39 -33.15
CA ILE A 123 6.06 -29.62 -32.53
C ILE A 123 6.40 -30.81 -33.42
N GLU A 124 6.24 -30.69 -34.73
CA GLU A 124 6.59 -31.74 -35.69
C GLU A 124 8.09 -32.03 -35.67
N THR A 125 8.93 -30.99 -35.64
CA THR A 125 10.40 -31.14 -35.46
C THR A 125 10.81 -31.62 -34.06
N LEU A 126 10.06 -31.30 -32.99
CA LEU A 126 10.29 -31.87 -31.66
C LEU A 126 9.89 -33.35 -31.58
N CYS A 127 8.81 -33.74 -32.27
CA CYS A 127 8.36 -35.12 -32.35
C CYS A 127 9.29 -36.00 -33.19
N GLU A 128 9.94 -35.45 -34.22
CA GLU A 128 10.98 -36.16 -34.98
C GLU A 128 12.32 -36.32 -34.22
N ASN A 129 12.60 -35.44 -33.25
CA ASN A 129 13.87 -35.43 -32.51
C ASN A 129 13.83 -36.21 -31.17
N PHE A 130 12.66 -36.65 -30.70
CA PHE A 130 12.50 -37.34 -29.41
C PHE A 130 12.12 -38.81 -29.55
N ASP A 131 12.94 -39.57 -30.29
CA ASP A 131 13.24 -40.97 -29.95
C ASP A 131 14.67 -40.99 -29.40
N LEU A 132 14.87 -40.67 -28.11
CA LEU A 132 16.06 -41.04 -27.32
C LEU A 132 15.92 -40.63 -25.84
N ASP A 133 16.15 -41.64 -25.00
CA ASP A 133 16.69 -41.61 -23.64
C ASP A 133 15.87 -41.06 -22.47
N LYS A 134 15.18 -42.03 -21.87
CA LYS A 134 14.62 -42.05 -20.53
C LYS A 134 15.61 -42.74 -19.58
N GLU A 135 16.54 -42.00 -18.96
CA GLU A 135 17.17 -42.47 -17.72
C GLU A 135 17.92 -41.37 -16.95
N THR A 136 17.95 -41.53 -15.63
CA THR A 136 18.73 -40.80 -14.61
C THR A 136 18.31 -39.33 -14.35
N THR A 137 17.98 -38.91 -13.13
CA THR A 137 18.75 -39.16 -11.91
C THR A 137 17.89 -38.93 -10.66
N GLU A 138 17.70 -39.99 -9.87
CA GLU A 138 17.39 -39.88 -8.45
C GLU A 138 18.68 -39.62 -7.64
N ASN A 139 18.48 -38.93 -6.51
CA ASN A 139 19.16 -39.09 -5.23
C ASN A 139 20.20 -38.03 -4.74
N HIS A 140 19.80 -37.50 -3.57
CA HIS A 140 20.57 -37.24 -2.35
C HIS A 140 21.45 -35.98 -2.23
N SER A 141 21.08 -35.12 -1.27
CA SER A 141 21.90 -34.91 -0.05
C SER A 141 21.14 -34.12 1.04
N LYS A 142 20.91 -34.76 2.20
CA LYS A 142 21.54 -34.53 3.51
C LYS A 142 20.96 -33.36 4.33
N ALA A 143 19.99 -33.73 5.17
CA ALA A 143 19.60 -32.99 6.37
C ALA A 143 20.59 -33.30 7.52
N ALA A 144 21.34 -32.29 7.96
CA ALA A 144 21.99 -32.28 9.26
C ALA A 144 22.20 -30.84 9.76
N LYS A 145 21.89 -30.64 11.05
CA LYS A 145 22.10 -29.44 11.90
C LYS A 145 21.11 -28.27 11.73
N ILE A 146 19.93 -28.42 12.32
CA ILE A 146 19.09 -27.31 12.78
C ILE A 146 18.88 -27.46 14.29
N ARG A 147 19.81 -26.95 15.10
CA ARG A 147 19.58 -26.79 16.56
C ARG A 147 20.16 -25.50 17.15
N SER A 148 20.55 -24.53 16.31
CA SER A 148 21.11 -23.23 16.73
C SER A 148 20.28 -22.01 16.29
N TYR A 149 19.08 -22.21 15.72
CA TYR A 149 18.29 -21.12 15.12
C TYR A 149 17.14 -20.59 15.98
N THR A 150 16.86 -21.18 17.15
CA THR A 150 15.72 -20.74 17.99
C THR A 150 15.94 -19.37 18.62
N ASN A 151 17.16 -19.06 19.08
CA ASN A 151 17.44 -17.75 19.69
C ASN A 151 17.51 -16.62 18.64
N VAL A 152 18.02 -16.91 17.44
CA VAL A 152 18.06 -15.95 16.33
C VAL A 152 16.64 -15.65 15.81
N LYS A 153 15.77 -16.66 15.72
CA LYS A 153 14.35 -16.44 15.38
C LYS A 153 13.63 -15.57 16.40
N LEU A 154 13.93 -15.72 17.68
CA LEU A 154 13.30 -14.92 18.74
C LEU A 154 13.71 -13.45 18.66
N ILE A 155 15.00 -13.17 18.45
CA ILE A 155 15.50 -11.80 18.27
C ILE A 155 14.91 -11.16 17.00
N ILE A 156 14.89 -11.90 15.88
CA ILE A 156 14.27 -11.41 14.64
C ILE A 156 12.77 -11.14 14.83
N SER A 157 12.04 -12.01 15.53
CA SER A 157 10.62 -11.78 15.82
C SER A 157 10.39 -10.54 16.69
N PHE A 158 11.29 -10.26 17.64
CA PHE A 158 11.21 -9.07 18.49
C PHE A 158 11.46 -7.79 17.69
N ILE A 159 12.44 -7.80 16.78
CA ILE A 159 12.71 -6.68 15.87
C ILE A 159 11.52 -6.46 14.93
N ILE A 160 10.92 -7.52 14.38
CA ILE A 160 9.72 -7.42 13.53
C ILE A 160 8.54 -6.83 14.32
N ILE A 161 8.34 -7.24 15.58
CA ILE A 161 7.28 -6.65 16.44
C ILE A 161 7.56 -5.17 16.71
N LEU A 162 8.81 -4.78 16.97
CA LEU A 162 9.17 -3.39 17.24
C LEU A 162 9.01 -2.50 16.00
N VAL A 163 9.40 -3.00 14.82
CA VAL A 163 9.17 -2.35 13.53
C VAL A 163 7.66 -2.27 13.25
N TYR A 164 6.91 -3.34 13.47
CA TYR A 164 5.47 -3.36 13.30
C TYR A 164 4.77 -2.34 14.20
N VAL A 165 5.10 -2.29 15.50
CA VAL A 165 4.54 -1.29 16.44
C VAL A 165 4.89 0.13 16.02
N SER A 166 6.10 0.36 15.48
CA SER A 166 6.51 1.68 14.98
C SER A 166 5.73 2.09 13.71
N LEU A 167 5.47 1.15 12.81
CA LEU A 167 4.66 1.36 11.60
C LEU A 167 3.16 1.44 11.89
N SER A 168 2.70 0.85 13.00
CA SER A 168 1.28 0.80 13.42
C SER A 168 0.69 2.16 13.78
N ASN A 169 1.47 3.25 13.81
CA ASN A 169 0.97 4.61 14.04
C ASN A 169 0.55 5.36 12.76
N ILE A 170 0.85 4.80 11.57
CA ILE A 170 0.41 5.33 10.26
C ILE A 170 -1.11 5.16 9.94
N PRO A 171 -1.87 4.17 10.45
CA PRO A 171 -3.24 3.90 9.99
C PRO A 171 -4.25 4.99 10.35
N ILE A 172 -3.92 5.89 11.29
CA ILE A 172 -4.83 6.93 11.79
C ILE A 172 -5.30 7.89 10.69
N LEU A 173 -4.36 8.34 9.84
CA LEU A 173 -4.67 9.28 8.75
C LEU A 173 -5.47 8.60 7.64
N VAL A 174 -5.20 7.32 7.39
CA VAL A 174 -5.87 6.50 6.38
C VAL A 174 -7.35 6.28 6.75
N ASP A 175 -7.64 6.05 8.03
CA ASP A 175 -8.99 5.82 8.52
C ASP A 175 -9.88 7.06 8.41
N ARG A 176 -9.36 8.24 8.82
CA ARG A 176 -10.08 9.53 8.71
C ARG A 176 -10.48 9.81 7.27
N LEU A 177 -9.53 9.68 6.34
CA LEU A 177 -9.79 9.94 4.92
C LEU A 177 -10.84 8.98 4.34
N THR A 178 -10.77 7.71 4.73
CA THR A 178 -11.72 6.69 4.28
C THR A 178 -13.14 6.98 4.76
N LEU A 179 -13.29 7.42 6.01
CA LEU A 179 -14.57 7.83 6.59
C LEU A 179 -15.12 9.09 5.93
N LEU A 180 -14.29 10.12 5.72
CA LEU A 180 -14.69 11.36 5.04
C LEU A 180 -15.22 11.09 3.63
N LYS A 181 -14.49 10.28 2.84
CA LYS A 181 -14.94 9.85 1.50
C LYS A 181 -16.22 9.00 1.56
N SER A 182 -16.41 8.24 2.64
CA SER A 182 -17.63 7.48 2.89
C SER A 182 -18.81 8.43 3.12
N ILE A 183 -18.65 9.40 4.02
CA ILE A 183 -19.68 10.40 4.34
C ILE A 183 -20.06 11.15 3.05
N GLN A 184 -19.08 11.66 2.30
CA GLN A 184 -19.31 12.32 1.01
C GLN A 184 -20.12 11.43 0.06
N LEU A 185 -19.69 10.18 -0.15
CA LEU A 185 -20.43 9.23 -1.00
C LEU A 185 -21.88 9.06 -0.53
N TYR A 186 -22.09 8.80 0.76
CA TYR A 186 -23.42 8.53 1.27
C TYR A 186 -24.33 9.76 1.28
N THR A 187 -23.81 10.99 1.34
CA THR A 187 -24.66 12.18 1.10
C THR A 187 -25.26 12.20 -0.31
N TYR A 188 -24.52 11.74 -1.32
CA TYR A 188 -25.03 11.58 -2.68
C TYR A 188 -26.05 10.43 -2.75
N GLU A 189 -25.78 9.31 -2.08
CA GLU A 189 -26.68 8.15 -2.05
C GLU A 189 -28.02 8.44 -1.35
N VAL A 190 -28.02 9.27 -0.31
CA VAL A 190 -29.24 9.72 0.38
C VAL A 190 -30.18 10.47 -0.58
N ILE A 191 -29.65 11.18 -1.57
CA ILE A 191 -30.47 11.84 -2.61
C ILE A 191 -30.83 10.86 -3.74
N ASN A 192 -29.88 10.04 -4.18
CA ASN A 192 -30.08 9.13 -5.30
C ASN A 192 -31.09 8.01 -4.98
N GLN A 193 -31.17 7.56 -3.72
CA GLN A 193 -32.09 6.52 -3.26
C GLN A 193 -32.10 5.31 -4.19
N ASP A 194 -30.92 4.81 -4.55
CA ASP A 194 -30.79 3.70 -5.48
C ASP A 194 -31.30 2.40 -4.87
N ARG A 195 -32.60 2.12 -5.10
CA ARG A 195 -33.30 0.94 -4.58
C ARG A 195 -32.87 -0.37 -5.22
N SER A 196 -32.00 -0.33 -6.24
CA SER A 196 -31.39 -1.55 -6.77
C SER A 196 -30.27 -2.08 -5.88
N ILE A 197 -29.64 -1.20 -5.08
CA ILE A 197 -28.49 -1.52 -4.23
C ILE A 197 -28.85 -1.45 -2.75
N PHE A 198 -29.61 -0.43 -2.36
CA PHE A 198 -29.86 -0.12 -0.95
C PHE A 198 -31.33 -0.28 -0.58
N LEU A 199 -31.55 -0.79 0.63
CA LEU A 199 -32.86 -0.74 1.27
C LEU A 199 -33.25 0.70 1.60
N GLU A 200 -34.54 0.92 1.85
CA GLU A 200 -35.04 2.21 2.32
C GLU A 200 -34.32 2.67 3.59
N ASN A 201 -33.89 3.93 3.62
CA ASN A 201 -33.16 4.57 4.73
C ASN A 201 -31.79 3.97 5.08
N GLU A 202 -31.33 2.96 4.32
CA GLU A 202 -30.01 2.35 4.55
C GLU A 202 -28.86 3.34 4.29
N PRO A 203 -28.87 4.17 3.22
CA PRO A 203 -27.84 5.19 3.03
C PRO A 203 -27.76 6.19 4.19
N GLU A 204 -28.91 6.61 4.73
CA GLU A 204 -29.01 7.49 5.89
C GLU A 204 -28.42 6.83 7.15
N ARG A 205 -28.76 5.56 7.41
CA ARG A 205 -28.21 4.79 8.53
C ARG A 205 -26.68 4.68 8.45
N VAL A 206 -26.15 4.38 7.27
CA VAL A 206 -24.71 4.22 7.06
C VAL A 206 -23.99 5.58 7.11
N LEU A 207 -24.63 6.65 6.64
CA LEU A 207 -24.14 8.02 6.80
C LEU A 207 -23.96 8.35 8.29
N ASP A 208 -24.97 8.06 9.11
CA ASP A 208 -24.97 8.34 10.55
C ASP A 208 -23.90 7.57 11.30
N GLU A 209 -23.75 6.29 10.96
CA GLU A 209 -22.70 5.44 11.51
C GLU A 209 -21.30 6.00 11.19
N ASN A 210 -21.07 6.45 9.96
CA ASN A 210 -19.78 7.03 9.56
C ASN A 210 -19.52 8.39 10.21
N ILE A 211 -20.54 9.23 10.38
CA ILE A 211 -20.42 10.51 11.10
C ILE A 211 -20.04 10.25 12.55
N LEU A 212 -20.73 9.33 13.23
CA LEU A 212 -20.45 8.97 14.61
C LEU A 212 -19.02 8.45 14.78
N LYS A 213 -18.60 7.49 13.94
CA LYS A 213 -17.23 6.96 13.97
C LYS A 213 -16.18 8.05 13.76
N LEU A 214 -16.40 8.96 12.81
CA LEU A 214 -15.46 10.05 12.57
C LEU A 214 -15.39 11.01 13.76
N LYS A 215 -16.53 11.34 14.40
CA LYS A 215 -16.57 12.16 15.62
C LYS A 215 -15.82 11.48 16.77
N THR A 216 -16.05 10.19 17.00
CA THR A 216 -15.34 9.41 18.02
C THR A 216 -13.83 9.43 17.77
N ILE A 217 -13.38 9.19 16.53
CA ILE A 217 -11.95 9.23 16.20
C ILE A 217 -11.36 10.64 16.43
N GLN A 218 -12.07 11.71 16.07
CA GLN A 218 -11.62 13.08 16.33
C GLN A 218 -11.46 13.35 17.83
N GLU A 219 -12.41 12.89 18.65
CA GLU A 219 -12.34 13.03 20.10
C GLU A 219 -11.20 12.21 20.72
N GLU A 220 -11.02 10.96 20.27
CA GLU A 220 -9.97 10.05 20.73
C GLU A 220 -8.56 10.55 20.37
N LEU A 221 -8.42 11.20 19.21
CA LEU A 221 -7.16 11.80 18.79
C LEU A 221 -6.84 13.07 19.58
N ARG A 222 -7.87 13.86 19.89
CA ARG A 222 -7.74 15.04 20.75
C ARG A 222 -7.38 14.65 22.19
N SER A 223 -7.99 13.59 22.73
CA SER A 223 -7.76 13.13 24.10
C SER A 223 -6.51 12.26 24.26
N GLY A 224 -5.99 11.69 23.15
CA GLY A 224 -4.92 10.69 23.17
C GLY A 224 -5.41 9.28 23.53
N SER A 225 -6.72 9.06 23.68
CA SER A 225 -7.28 7.74 23.99
C SER A 225 -7.24 6.77 22.80
N TYR A 226 -6.90 7.25 21.61
CA TYR A 226 -6.71 6.42 20.41
C TYR A 226 -5.46 5.50 20.50
N GLY A 227 -4.69 5.57 21.59
CA GLY A 227 -3.51 4.72 21.81
C GLY A 227 -2.20 5.30 21.25
N GLY A 228 -2.26 6.49 20.67
CA GLY A 228 -1.11 7.31 20.28
C GLY A 228 -1.05 8.61 21.08
N PRO A 229 0.07 9.35 21.00
CA PRO A 229 0.16 10.65 21.65
C PRO A 229 -0.76 11.65 20.93
N THR A 230 -1.21 12.69 21.65
CA THR A 230 -2.18 13.68 21.12
C THR A 230 -1.61 14.43 19.93
N PHE A 231 -2.46 15.10 19.13
CA PHE A 231 -1.97 15.94 18.03
C PHE A 231 -0.95 17.01 18.48
N ASP A 232 -1.11 17.53 19.70
CA ASP A 232 -0.18 18.49 20.29
C ASP A 232 1.23 17.93 20.52
N SER A 233 1.40 16.61 20.49
CA SER A 233 2.70 15.95 20.63
C SER A 233 3.54 15.96 19.35
N TYR A 234 2.99 16.39 18.22
CA TYR A 234 3.66 16.44 16.92
C TYR A 234 3.82 17.88 16.42
N PRO A 235 4.81 18.65 16.92
CA PRO A 235 5.04 20.04 16.49
C PRO A 235 5.23 20.22 14.99
N ILE A 236 5.69 19.16 14.29
CA ILE A 236 5.84 19.15 12.83
C ILE A 236 4.52 19.36 12.08
N PHE A 237 3.38 19.16 12.75
CA PHE A 237 2.04 19.32 12.19
C PHE A 237 1.31 20.55 12.74
N ASP A 238 1.92 21.35 13.61
CA ASP A 238 1.27 22.53 14.20
C ASP A 238 0.78 23.51 13.12
N GLU A 239 1.54 23.65 12.04
CA GLU A 239 1.19 24.46 10.87
C GLU A 239 -0.19 24.05 10.31
N VAL A 240 -0.48 22.75 10.19
CA VAL A 240 -1.71 22.23 9.56
C VAL A 240 -2.85 22.06 10.56
N LEU A 241 -2.51 21.76 11.81
CA LEU A 241 -3.46 21.38 12.84
C LEU A 241 -3.89 22.54 13.73
N LYS A 242 -3.13 23.65 13.76
CA LYS A 242 -3.38 24.78 14.66
C LYS A 242 -3.40 26.13 13.95
N GLU A 243 -2.63 26.28 12.88
CA GLU A 243 -2.54 27.54 12.16
C GLU A 243 -3.52 27.57 10.98
N ASN A 244 -4.04 28.77 10.69
CA ASN A 244 -4.86 28.97 9.51
C ASN A 244 -3.96 29.01 8.28
N GLY A 245 -4.28 28.22 7.27
CA GLY A 245 -3.51 28.17 6.03
C GLY A 245 -4.11 27.23 5.00
N CYS A 246 -3.53 27.23 3.81
CA CYS A 246 -3.80 26.22 2.80
C CYS A 246 -2.57 25.35 2.65
N PHE A 247 -2.73 24.04 2.83
CA PHE A 247 -1.63 23.08 2.79
C PHE A 247 -1.89 22.08 1.67
N ARG A 248 -1.14 22.20 0.57
CA ARG A 248 -1.26 21.29 -0.57
C ARG A 248 0.10 20.78 -1.00
N PHE A 249 0.17 19.48 -1.24
CA PHE A 249 1.37 18.85 -1.78
C PHE A 249 1.54 19.23 -3.26
N ALA A 250 2.39 20.23 -3.53
CA ALA A 250 2.56 20.83 -4.85
C ALA A 250 3.36 19.98 -5.85
N GLN A 251 4.04 18.91 -5.41
CA GLN A 251 4.93 18.15 -6.28
C GLN A 251 4.17 17.12 -7.14
N ASN A 252 4.30 17.26 -8.46
CA ASN A 252 4.06 16.23 -9.49
C ASN A 252 2.65 15.63 -9.66
N THR A 253 1.66 15.98 -8.84
CA THR A 253 0.32 15.37 -8.89
C THR A 253 -0.66 16.09 -9.82
N GLY A 254 -0.31 17.30 -10.30
CA GLY A 254 -1.26 18.17 -11.01
C GLY A 254 -2.41 18.66 -10.10
N ALA A 255 -2.28 18.49 -8.78
CA ALA A 255 -3.22 19.07 -7.83
C ALA A 255 -3.14 20.60 -7.88
N PRO A 256 -4.28 21.30 -7.77
CA PRO A 256 -4.29 22.76 -7.75
C PRO A 256 -3.42 23.27 -6.60
N SER A 257 -2.53 24.24 -6.87
CA SER A 257 -1.81 24.95 -5.82
C SER A 257 -2.79 25.75 -4.96
N CYS A 258 -2.37 26.15 -3.75
CA CYS A 258 -3.17 27.04 -2.91
C CYS A 258 -3.51 28.36 -3.60
N GLU A 259 -2.63 28.87 -4.46
CA GLU A 259 -2.87 30.07 -5.28
C GLU A 259 -3.96 29.89 -6.33
N SER A 260 -4.25 28.65 -6.73
CA SER A 260 -5.30 28.32 -7.70
C SER A 260 -6.66 28.03 -7.05
N LEU A 261 -6.76 28.17 -5.73
CA LEU A 261 -8.01 27.94 -5.02
C LEU A 261 -8.98 29.09 -5.28
N GLU A 262 -10.06 28.81 -6.01
CA GLU A 262 -11.13 29.78 -6.21
C GLU A 262 -12.13 29.72 -5.06
N TYR A 263 -12.21 30.81 -4.28
CA TYR A 263 -13.21 31.03 -3.25
C TYR A 263 -14.51 31.54 -3.87
N ASP A 264 -15.65 31.06 -3.38
CA ASP A 264 -16.96 31.46 -3.86
C ASP A 264 -17.96 31.53 -2.70
N SER A 265 -18.28 32.76 -2.32
CA SER A 265 -19.23 33.05 -1.24
C SER A 265 -20.68 32.70 -1.59
N SER A 266 -21.00 32.40 -2.85
CA SER A 266 -22.38 32.07 -3.25
C SER A 266 -22.88 30.76 -2.64
N TYR A 267 -21.96 29.85 -2.28
CA TYR A 267 -22.23 28.60 -1.58
C TYR A 267 -21.41 28.47 -0.28
N ASP A 268 -21.07 29.59 0.35
CA ASP A 268 -20.37 29.67 1.64
C ASP A 268 -18.95 29.05 1.65
N PHE A 269 -18.28 28.96 0.49
CA PHE A 269 -16.86 28.55 0.45
C PHE A 269 -15.96 29.79 0.45
N THR A 270 -15.79 30.39 1.62
CA THR A 270 -14.96 31.58 1.84
C THR A 270 -13.51 31.21 2.13
N GLU A 271 -12.60 32.18 1.99
CA GLU A 271 -11.20 32.02 2.39
C GLU A 271 -11.07 31.62 3.86
N GLU A 272 -11.81 32.29 4.75
CA GLU A 272 -11.83 31.99 6.19
C GLU A 272 -12.15 30.51 6.48
N ILE A 273 -13.17 29.96 5.82
CA ILE A 273 -13.55 28.54 5.98
C ILE A 273 -12.51 27.63 5.35
N ALA A 274 -12.02 27.99 4.16
CA ALA A 274 -11.08 27.17 3.40
C ALA A 274 -9.69 27.08 4.05
N THR A 275 -9.32 28.06 4.87
CA THR A 275 -8.04 28.11 5.59
C THR A 275 -8.12 27.65 7.05
N LEU A 276 -9.25 27.09 7.48
CA LEU A 276 -9.35 26.52 8.83
C LEU A 276 -8.33 25.39 9.02
N PRO A 277 -7.78 25.20 10.23
CA PRO A 277 -6.93 24.06 10.49
C PRO A 277 -7.72 22.76 10.30
N LEU A 278 -7.02 21.66 9.99
CA LEU A 278 -7.65 20.44 9.47
C LEU A 278 -8.76 19.87 10.38
N ASN A 279 -8.63 20.00 11.70
CA ASN A 279 -9.60 19.44 12.63
C ASN A 279 -10.88 20.28 12.64
N GLU A 280 -10.74 21.60 12.64
CA GLU A 280 -11.82 22.59 12.53
C GLU A 280 -12.52 22.47 11.18
N LEU A 281 -11.76 22.25 10.11
CA LEU A 281 -12.30 22.03 8.77
C LEU A 281 -13.17 20.77 8.68
N ILE A 282 -12.77 19.69 9.35
CA ILE A 282 -13.59 18.46 9.45
C ILE A 282 -14.81 18.68 10.33
N ILE A 283 -14.69 19.42 11.44
CA ILE A 283 -15.83 19.76 12.31
C ILE A 283 -16.85 20.59 11.51
N GLU A 284 -16.40 21.59 10.77
CA GLU A 284 -17.25 22.40 9.90
C GLU A 284 -17.90 21.53 8.81
N TYR A 285 -17.16 20.63 8.17
CA TYR A 285 -17.72 19.68 7.21
C TYR A 285 -18.82 18.81 7.84
N LEU A 286 -18.57 18.21 9.00
CA LEU A 286 -19.55 17.38 9.71
C LEU A 286 -20.79 18.18 10.10
N TYR A 287 -20.62 19.41 10.57
CA TYR A 287 -21.73 20.32 10.87
C TYR A 287 -22.60 20.58 9.64
N ARG A 288 -21.99 20.82 8.46
CA ARG A 288 -22.73 21.00 7.20
C ARG A 288 -23.45 19.73 6.77
N VAL A 289 -22.86 18.55 6.97
CA VAL A 289 -23.50 17.25 6.68
C VAL A 289 -24.71 17.01 7.60
N GLU A 290 -24.62 17.35 8.89
CA GLU A 290 -25.76 17.23 9.82
C GLU A 290 -26.89 18.19 9.43
N ASN A 291 -26.56 19.41 9.03
CA ASN A 291 -27.54 20.34 8.46
C ASN A 291 -28.17 19.83 7.17
N PHE A 292 -27.38 19.17 6.31
CA PHE A 292 -27.90 18.50 5.11
C PHE A 292 -28.93 17.42 5.49
N LYS A 293 -28.65 16.57 6.48
CA LYS A 293 -29.62 15.57 6.94
C LYS A 293 -30.93 16.19 7.41
N ASN A 294 -30.86 17.21 8.26
CA ASN A 294 -32.05 17.93 8.74
C ASN A 294 -32.87 18.50 7.57
N ASN A 295 -32.20 19.03 6.55
CA ASN A 295 -32.85 19.52 5.33
C ASN A 295 -33.50 18.39 4.51
N VAL A 296 -32.91 17.19 4.47
CA VAL A 296 -33.50 16.00 3.84
C VAL A 296 -34.77 15.58 4.59
N GLU A 297 -34.73 15.54 5.92
CA GLU A 297 -35.88 15.19 6.76
C GLU A 297 -37.03 16.21 6.62
N GLN A 298 -36.70 17.49 6.48
CA GLN A 298 -37.66 18.58 6.22
C GLN A 298 -38.19 18.59 4.78
N GLY A 299 -37.73 17.69 3.90
CA GLY A 299 -38.20 17.59 2.52
C GLY A 299 -37.66 18.68 1.59
N LYS A 300 -36.56 19.36 1.94
CA LYS A 300 -35.90 20.35 1.06
C LYS A 300 -35.41 19.72 -0.25
N TYR A 301 -34.97 18.47 -0.18
CA TYR A 301 -34.44 17.74 -1.33
C TYR A 301 -35.49 16.79 -1.92
N ILE A 302 -35.63 16.85 -3.23
CA ILE A 302 -36.48 15.93 -3.98
C ILE A 302 -35.77 14.57 -4.04
N ARG A 303 -36.45 13.52 -3.58
CA ARG A 303 -36.01 12.12 -3.64
C ARG A 303 -36.90 11.38 -4.63
N LEU A 304 -36.33 10.99 -5.77
CA LEU A 304 -37.06 10.27 -6.82
C LEU A 304 -36.43 8.89 -7.04
N PRO A 305 -37.22 7.88 -7.41
CA PRO A 305 -36.67 6.57 -7.73
C PRO A 305 -35.76 6.66 -8.96
N PHE A 306 -34.62 5.98 -8.89
CA PHE A 306 -33.61 5.89 -9.95
C PHE A 306 -34.05 4.98 -11.11
N THR A 307 -35.20 5.26 -11.72
CA THR A 307 -35.85 4.36 -12.69
C THR A 307 -35.93 4.92 -14.10
N ASN A 308 -36.01 6.24 -14.26
CA ASN A 308 -36.19 6.87 -15.57
C ASN A 308 -35.25 8.07 -15.74
N LYS A 309 -34.96 8.42 -17.01
CA LYS A 309 -34.03 9.49 -17.36
C LYS A 309 -34.42 10.87 -16.79
N GLU A 310 -35.72 11.15 -16.69
CA GLU A 310 -36.22 12.43 -16.18
C GLU A 310 -35.91 12.60 -14.69
N ASN A 311 -36.24 11.59 -13.88
CA ASN A 311 -35.90 11.53 -12.45
C ASN A 311 -34.40 11.68 -12.22
N ILE A 312 -33.58 10.98 -13.02
CA ILE A 312 -32.12 11.08 -12.98
C ILE A 312 -31.67 12.51 -13.30
N GLY A 313 -32.30 13.16 -14.28
CA GLY A 313 -32.04 14.54 -14.64
C GLY A 313 -32.35 15.52 -13.53
N ILE A 314 -33.48 15.35 -12.84
CA ILE A 314 -33.87 16.18 -11.69
C ILE A 314 -32.86 16.02 -10.56
N ILE A 315 -32.52 14.77 -10.20
CA ILE A 315 -31.55 14.48 -9.14
C ILE A 315 -30.17 15.05 -9.50
N TYR A 316 -29.68 14.81 -10.71
CA TYR A 316 -28.39 15.31 -11.16
C TYR A 316 -28.32 16.84 -11.15
N ASN A 317 -29.38 17.51 -11.63
CA ASN A 317 -29.46 18.97 -11.58
C ASN A 317 -29.51 19.50 -10.15
N GLN A 318 -30.22 18.82 -9.24
CA GLN A 318 -30.23 19.18 -7.82
C GLN A 318 -28.82 19.06 -7.24
N ILE A 319 -28.13 17.94 -7.47
CA ILE A 319 -26.76 17.71 -6.99
C ILE A 319 -25.78 18.75 -7.56
N CYS A 320 -25.82 19.02 -8.86
CA CYS A 320 -24.85 19.92 -9.50
C CYS A 320 -25.06 21.40 -9.15
N ASN A 321 -26.29 21.82 -8.85
CA ASN A 321 -26.61 23.22 -8.64
C ASN A 321 -26.76 23.60 -7.16
N ASP A 322 -27.08 22.64 -6.29
CA ASP A 322 -27.28 22.91 -4.87
C ASP A 322 -25.97 23.33 -4.19
N LYS A 323 -26.11 24.28 -3.26
CA LYS A 323 -24.99 24.92 -2.57
C LYS A 323 -24.25 23.94 -1.66
N PHE A 324 -24.96 23.03 -1.01
CA PHE A 324 -24.35 22.07 -0.09
C PHE A 324 -23.38 21.14 -0.83
N PHE A 325 -23.74 20.59 -1.99
CA PHE A 325 -22.86 19.69 -2.72
C PHE A 325 -21.63 20.40 -3.29
N LYS A 326 -21.77 21.65 -3.76
CA LYS A 326 -20.64 22.48 -4.18
C LYS A 326 -19.69 22.77 -3.02
N LEU A 327 -20.23 23.16 -1.87
CA LEU A 327 -19.46 23.40 -0.65
C LEU A 327 -18.75 22.13 -0.18
N GLN A 328 -19.47 21.00 -0.13
CA GLN A 328 -18.93 19.70 0.26
C GLN A 328 -17.75 19.30 -0.62
N ASP A 329 -17.88 19.41 -1.94
CA ASP A 329 -16.78 19.04 -2.85
C ASP A 329 -15.54 19.91 -2.60
N LYS A 330 -15.70 21.22 -2.40
CA LYS A 330 -14.59 22.13 -2.13
C LYS A 330 -13.95 21.91 -0.76
N LEU A 331 -14.74 21.69 0.28
CA LEU A 331 -14.24 21.33 1.62
C LEU A 331 -13.49 20.00 1.57
N MET A 332 -14.05 18.98 0.93
CA MET A 332 -13.42 17.67 0.78
C MET A 332 -12.10 17.74 0.00
N ASP A 333 -12.03 18.57 -1.04
CA ASP A 333 -10.80 18.80 -1.80
C ASP A 333 -9.72 19.48 -0.93
N ASN A 334 -10.08 20.40 -0.01
CA ASN A 334 -9.15 21.00 0.94
C ASN A 334 -8.70 20.01 2.00
N ILE A 335 -9.63 19.34 2.68
CA ILE A 335 -9.34 18.32 3.69
C ILE A 335 -8.41 17.24 3.13
N PHE A 336 -8.64 16.81 1.88
CA PHE A 336 -7.78 15.84 1.22
C PHE A 336 -6.39 16.40 0.95
N GLY A 337 -6.28 17.65 0.49
CA GLY A 337 -5.01 18.34 0.30
C GLY A 337 -4.17 18.40 1.57
N ASP A 338 -4.80 18.79 2.69
CA ASP A 338 -4.14 18.90 3.99
C ASP A 338 -3.67 17.52 4.49
N ILE A 339 -4.50 16.48 4.36
CA ILE A 339 -4.11 15.10 4.73
C ILE A 339 -2.93 14.63 3.88
N GLN A 340 -2.92 14.91 2.57
CA GLN A 340 -1.79 14.57 1.70
C GLN A 340 -0.51 15.32 2.08
N TYR A 341 -0.63 16.58 2.48
CA TYR A 341 0.51 17.35 2.96
C TYR A 341 1.07 16.77 4.27
N ILE A 342 0.20 16.41 5.23
CA ILE A 342 0.61 15.73 6.47
C ILE A 342 1.31 14.40 6.15
N ASP A 343 0.75 13.59 5.23
CA ASP A 343 1.34 12.32 4.82
C ASP A 343 2.74 12.49 4.21
N SER A 344 2.92 13.50 3.36
CA SER A 344 4.23 13.87 2.82
C SER A 344 5.20 14.28 3.94
N LYS A 345 4.78 15.14 4.87
CA LYS A 345 5.63 15.59 5.98
C LYS A 345 6.01 14.45 6.91
N LEU A 346 5.09 13.51 7.16
CA LEU A 346 5.35 12.30 7.92
C LEU A 346 6.37 11.40 7.21
N THR A 347 6.24 11.27 5.89
CA THR A 347 7.16 10.51 5.05
C THR A 347 8.55 11.12 5.09
N ASP A 348 8.68 12.43 4.86
CA ASP A 348 9.95 13.16 4.93
C ASP A 348 10.60 13.04 6.31
N TYR A 349 9.82 13.20 7.38
CA TYR A 349 10.29 13.03 8.75
C TYR A 349 10.80 11.60 8.99
N SER A 350 10.05 10.60 8.54
CA SER A 350 10.41 9.19 8.70
C SER A 350 11.68 8.83 7.91
N VAL A 351 11.83 9.34 6.68
CA VAL A 351 13.07 9.18 5.89
C VAL A 351 14.25 9.81 6.61
N SER A 352 14.11 11.07 7.07
CA SER A 352 15.19 11.76 7.79
C SER A 352 15.58 11.04 9.08
N TYR A 353 14.60 10.51 9.82
CA TYR A 353 14.83 9.74 11.04
C TYR A 353 15.53 8.41 10.74
N ILE A 354 15.12 7.69 9.69
CA ILE A 354 15.77 6.45 9.26
C ILE A 354 17.22 6.72 8.83
N GLU A 355 17.48 7.81 8.09
CA GLU A 355 18.83 8.19 7.69
C GLU A 355 19.73 8.51 8.90
N GLU A 356 19.20 9.23 9.89
CA GLU A 356 19.92 9.54 11.13
C GLU A 356 20.20 8.27 11.95
N GLN A 357 19.20 7.40 12.14
CA GLN A 357 19.38 6.14 12.87
C GLN A 357 20.32 5.18 12.13
N SER A 358 20.23 5.09 10.80
CA SER A 358 21.14 4.29 9.98
C SER A 358 22.59 4.74 10.16
N LYS A 359 22.83 6.06 10.25
CA LYS A 359 24.16 6.61 10.53
C LYS A 359 24.68 6.19 11.92
N ASN A 360 23.82 6.21 12.93
CA ASN A 360 24.16 5.75 14.28
C ASN A 360 24.45 4.23 14.32
N GLU A 361 23.66 3.43 13.61
CA GLU A 361 23.90 1.98 13.49
C GLU A 361 25.24 1.67 12.82
N ILE A 362 25.60 2.38 11.74
CA ILE A 362 26.91 2.23 11.08
C ILE A 362 28.06 2.51 12.06
N ILE A 363 27.92 3.54 12.91
CA ILE A 363 28.93 3.87 13.94
C ILE A 363 29.06 2.73 14.95
N ILE A 364 27.94 2.20 15.45
CA ILE A 364 27.93 1.10 16.42
C ILE A 364 28.57 -0.16 15.82
N ILE A 365 28.23 -0.51 14.57
CA ILE A 365 28.80 -1.65 13.86
C ILE A 365 30.32 -1.47 13.70
N THR A 366 30.77 -0.28 13.31
CA THR A 366 32.19 0.02 13.14
C THR A 366 32.96 -0.12 14.47
N ILE A 367 32.43 0.42 15.57
CA ILE A 367 33.00 0.25 16.91
C ILE A 367 33.02 -1.23 17.31
N GLY A 368 31.94 -1.97 17.04
CA GLY A 368 31.86 -3.41 17.30
C GLY A 368 32.96 -4.19 16.58
N ILE A 369 33.20 -3.92 15.30
CA ILE A 369 34.27 -4.54 14.51
C ILE A 369 35.65 -4.21 15.11
N LEU A 370 35.90 -2.95 15.47
CA LEU A 370 37.17 -2.53 16.08
C LEU A 370 37.44 -3.23 17.42
N ILE A 371 36.41 -3.38 18.26
CA ILE A 371 36.52 -4.10 19.53
C ILE A 371 36.85 -5.57 19.30
N VAL A 372 36.19 -6.23 18.35
CA VAL A 372 36.48 -7.63 17.99
C VAL A 372 37.93 -7.77 17.51
N LEU A 373 38.37 -6.91 16.59
CA LEU A 373 39.77 -6.92 16.11
C LEU A 373 40.78 -6.69 17.25
N PHE A 374 40.48 -5.79 18.18
CA PHE A 374 41.31 -5.54 19.37
C PHE A 374 41.42 -6.77 20.27
N PHE A 375 40.30 -7.43 20.59
CA PHE A 375 40.31 -8.66 21.38
C PHE A 375 41.01 -9.80 20.67
N THR A 376 40.76 -9.99 19.37
CA THR A 376 41.47 -10.97 18.55
C THR A 376 42.97 -10.69 18.62
N PHE A 377 43.42 -9.46 18.37
CA PHE A 377 44.83 -9.12 18.44
C PHE A 377 45.44 -9.40 19.81
N LEU A 378 44.81 -8.99 20.91
CA LEU A 378 45.33 -9.22 22.25
C LEU A 378 45.36 -10.70 22.66
N VAL A 379 44.25 -11.41 22.48
CA VAL A 379 44.11 -12.81 22.88
C VAL A 379 45.01 -13.70 22.02
N PHE A 380 44.99 -13.53 20.70
CA PHE A 380 45.87 -14.30 19.83
C PHE A 380 47.34 -13.99 20.09
N ASN A 381 47.74 -12.72 20.27
CA ASN A 381 49.13 -12.42 20.60
C ASN A 381 49.58 -13.05 21.91
N LYS A 382 48.71 -13.08 22.93
CA LYS A 382 49.02 -13.77 24.19
C LYS A 382 49.16 -15.28 23.97
N LEU A 383 48.18 -15.90 23.32
CA LEU A 383 48.22 -17.34 23.01
C LEU A 383 49.46 -17.71 22.18
N PHE A 384 49.79 -16.93 21.15
CA PHE A 384 50.97 -17.16 20.33
C PHE A 384 52.26 -16.99 21.13
N LYS A 385 52.38 -15.96 21.98
CA LYS A 385 53.54 -15.78 22.86
C LYS A 385 53.71 -16.96 23.82
N ASP A 386 52.63 -17.40 24.44
CA ASP A 386 52.64 -18.54 25.36
C ASP A 386 53.05 -19.83 24.62
N LYS A 387 52.51 -20.06 23.41
CA LYS A 387 52.89 -21.21 22.57
C LYS A 387 54.32 -21.16 22.05
N ILE A 388 54.84 -19.99 21.68
CA ILE A 388 56.26 -19.83 21.32
C ILE A 388 57.14 -20.15 22.52
N LYS A 389 56.79 -19.69 23.72
CA LYS A 389 57.56 -19.97 24.94
C LYS A 389 57.55 -21.47 25.32
N GLU A 390 56.42 -22.14 25.18
CA GLU A 390 56.33 -23.61 25.34
C GLU A 390 57.26 -24.31 24.34
N MET A 391 57.24 -23.88 23.07
CA MET A 391 58.09 -24.43 22.01
C MET A 391 59.58 -24.19 22.28
N ASP A 392 59.98 -22.97 22.67
CA ASP A 392 61.37 -22.64 23.04
C ASP A 392 61.87 -23.45 24.24
N THR A 393 60.99 -23.71 25.21
CA THR A 393 61.31 -24.54 26.38
C THR A 393 61.52 -26.00 25.96
N LEU A 394 60.68 -26.51 25.06
CA LEU A 394 60.80 -27.87 24.53
C LEU A 394 62.07 -28.03 23.68
N VAL A 395 62.40 -27.05 22.85
CA VAL A 395 63.65 -27.00 22.06
C VAL A 395 64.86 -26.93 22.99
N SER A 396 64.82 -26.09 24.02
CA SER A 396 65.91 -25.99 25.01
C SER A 396 66.11 -27.31 25.76
N PHE A 397 65.01 -27.95 26.17
CA PHE A 397 65.06 -29.27 26.80
C PHE A 397 65.68 -30.31 25.86
N LEU A 398 65.26 -30.36 24.59
CA LEU A 398 65.83 -31.23 23.56
C LEU A 398 67.36 -31.10 23.47
N PHE A 399 67.87 -29.86 23.45
CA PHE A 399 69.30 -29.58 23.34
C PHE A 399 70.10 -29.81 24.64
N LEU A 400 69.44 -29.83 25.80
CA LEU A 400 70.08 -30.10 27.08
C LEU A 400 70.23 -31.60 27.38
N VAL A 401 69.41 -32.46 26.76
CA VAL A 401 69.55 -33.91 26.94
C VAL A 401 70.77 -34.41 26.16
N PRO A 402 71.79 -35.01 26.81
CA PRO A 402 72.94 -35.57 26.12
C PRO A 402 72.52 -36.60 25.07
N SER A 403 73.15 -36.55 23.89
CA SER A 403 72.89 -37.47 22.78
C SER A 403 72.97 -38.94 23.18
N ASP A 404 73.79 -39.27 24.17
CA ASP A 404 73.98 -40.63 24.69
C ASP A 404 72.75 -41.17 25.41
N ILE A 405 71.94 -40.30 26.03
CA ILE A 405 70.67 -40.68 26.68
C ILE A 405 69.57 -40.83 25.63
N VAL A 406 69.51 -39.91 24.67
CA VAL A 406 68.54 -39.97 23.56
C VAL A 406 68.71 -41.25 22.76
N ASN A 407 69.95 -41.60 22.40
CA ASN A 407 70.22 -42.81 21.61
C ASN A 407 70.03 -44.12 22.39
N LYS A 408 69.98 -44.09 23.72
CA LYS A 408 69.72 -45.26 24.56
C LYS A 408 68.22 -45.56 24.74
N ASN A 409 67.34 -44.58 24.55
CA ASN A 409 65.89 -44.76 24.69
C ASN A 409 65.20 -44.59 23.33
N GLU A 410 64.98 -45.70 22.64
CA GLU A 410 64.42 -45.74 21.27
C GLU A 410 63.02 -45.10 21.18
N LYS A 411 62.18 -45.26 22.21
CA LYS A 411 60.87 -44.60 22.29
C LYS A 411 61.00 -43.08 22.33
N TYR A 412 61.93 -42.59 23.13
CA TYR A 412 62.20 -41.16 23.25
C TYR A 412 62.79 -40.60 21.95
N LYS A 413 63.77 -41.29 21.34
CA LYS A 413 64.34 -40.92 20.03
C LYS A 413 63.28 -40.85 18.92
N ARG A 414 62.41 -41.86 18.84
CA ARG A 414 61.34 -41.92 17.84
C ARG A 414 60.30 -40.83 18.05
N PHE A 415 59.91 -40.54 19.29
CA PHE A 415 59.04 -39.41 19.63
C PHE A 415 59.64 -38.07 19.14
N LEU A 416 60.95 -37.87 19.30
CA LEU A 416 61.62 -36.66 18.83
C LEU A 416 61.70 -36.56 17.30
N GLU A 417 61.89 -37.68 16.60
CA GLU A 417 62.00 -37.72 15.14
C GLU A 417 60.64 -37.63 14.43
N THR A 418 59.57 -38.18 15.01
CA THR A 418 58.26 -38.31 14.33
C THR A 418 57.12 -37.55 15.00
N THR A 419 57.32 -36.97 16.18
CA THR A 419 56.27 -36.32 17.01
C THR A 419 55.08 -37.22 17.38
N GLN A 420 55.20 -38.54 17.24
CA GLN A 420 54.16 -39.50 17.59
C GLN A 420 54.43 -40.13 18.95
N LEU A 421 53.45 -40.09 19.86
CA LEU A 421 53.41 -40.92 21.07
C LEU A 421 52.77 -42.26 20.67
N GLU A 422 53.55 -43.34 20.66
CA GLU A 422 52.97 -44.69 20.63
C GLU A 422 52.45 -45.01 22.04
N ASP A 423 51.14 -45.25 22.16
CA ASP A 423 50.47 -45.67 23.40
C ASP A 423 51.04 -46.99 23.96
#